data_AF-A0A2G6BBZ9-F1
#
_entry.id   AF-A0A2G6BBZ9-F1
#
_cell.length_a   1.000
_cell.length_b   1.000
_cell.length_c   1.000
_cell.angle_alpha   90.00
_cell.angle_beta   90.00
_cell.angle_gamma   90.00
#
_symmetry.space_group_name_H-M   'P 1'
#
loop_
_entity.id
_entity.type
_entity.pdbx_description
1 polymer ?
#
loop_
_entity_poly.entity_id
_entity_poly.type
_entity_poly.pdbx_seq_one_letter_code
_entity_poly.pdbx_strand_id
1 'polypeptide(L)'
;MAIQSITGAMPTTSIQQPEVKAQRTPFEAQQNFSAMLNDAIHQVNQTQKVSDSMTTKLVKGEDVDLHNVMISAQKASIAFNATMEVRNKVVEAYQEIIRMPV
;
A
#
# COMPACT_ATOMS: atom_id res chain seq x y z
N MET A 1 -57.10 21.26 -43.12
CA MET A 1 -56.75 22.18 -42.03
C MET A 1 -55.86 21.39 -41.06
N ALA A 2 -54.55 21.24 -41.21
CA ALA A 2 -53.43 22.18 -41.42
C ALA A 2 -53.11 23.03 -40.17
N ILE A 3 -52.17 22.54 -39.35
CA ILE A 3 -50.89 23.16 -38.90
C ILE A 3 -50.14 22.09 -38.07
N GLN A 4 -49.26 21.27 -38.64
CA GLN A 4 -47.81 21.47 -38.84
C GLN A 4 -47.01 22.07 -37.68
N SER A 5 -46.11 21.23 -37.20
CA SER A 5 -45.00 21.39 -36.26
C SER A 5 -43.81 22.14 -36.87
N ILE A 6 -43.23 23.09 -36.11
CA ILE A 6 -41.84 23.58 -36.24
C ILE A 6 -41.37 24.05 -34.84
N THR A 7 -40.36 23.41 -34.25
CA THR A 7 -38.94 23.85 -34.23
C THR A 7 -38.61 24.78 -33.07
N GLY A 8 -37.88 24.21 -32.11
CA GLY A 8 -37.03 24.91 -31.17
C GLY A 8 -35.89 23.98 -30.78
N ALA A 9 -34.94 23.78 -31.70
CA ALA A 9 -33.68 23.11 -31.40
C ALA A 9 -32.85 24.02 -30.49
N MET A 10 -32.59 23.58 -29.27
CA MET A 10 -31.50 24.09 -28.44
C MET A 10 -30.63 22.90 -28.01
N PRO A 11 -29.39 22.81 -28.51
CA PRO A 11 -28.41 21.89 -27.99
C PRO A 11 -27.66 22.61 -26.87
N THR A 12 -27.89 22.24 -25.61
CA THR A 12 -26.95 22.63 -24.55
C THR A 12 -26.91 21.58 -23.47
N THR A 13 -25.88 20.75 -23.63
CA THR A 13 -24.97 20.36 -22.56
C THR A 13 -25.48 19.26 -21.64
N SER A 14 -25.09 18.04 -22.00
CA SER A 14 -24.90 16.93 -21.07
C SER A 14 -24.31 17.42 -19.75
N ILE A 15 -24.94 16.96 -18.68
CA ILE A 15 -24.49 17.05 -17.30
C ILE A 15 -23.03 16.59 -17.21
N GLN A 16 -22.10 17.53 -17.02
CA GLN A 16 -20.79 17.22 -16.46
C GLN A 16 -20.88 17.47 -14.95
N GLN A 17 -21.48 16.50 -14.26
CA GLN A 17 -21.30 16.38 -12.82
C GLN A 17 -19.79 16.13 -12.62
N PRO A 18 -19.09 16.91 -11.79
CA PRO A 18 -17.71 16.58 -11.46
C PRO A 18 -17.75 15.15 -10.90
N GLU A 19 -17.00 14.24 -11.52
CA GLU A 19 -16.82 12.88 -11.04
C GLU A 19 -16.47 12.98 -9.55
N VAL A 20 -17.45 12.65 -8.70
CA VAL A 20 -17.21 12.32 -7.31
C VAL A 20 -16.33 11.09 -7.39
N LYS A 21 -15.00 11.31 -7.29
CA LYS A 21 -14.04 10.23 -7.07
C LYS A 21 -14.64 9.32 -6.02
N ALA A 22 -14.97 8.10 -6.45
CA ALA A 22 -15.64 7.10 -5.66
C ALA A 22 -15.13 7.18 -4.22
N GLN A 23 -16.03 7.51 -3.29
CA GLN A 23 -15.74 7.38 -1.87
C GLN A 23 -15.42 5.90 -1.66
N ARG A 24 -14.13 5.60 -1.54
CA ARG A 24 -13.65 4.25 -1.21
C ARG A 24 -14.39 3.83 0.05
N THR A 25 -15.28 2.87 -0.09
CA THR A 25 -16.03 2.38 1.07
C THR A 25 -15.04 1.70 2.02
N PRO A 26 -15.28 1.71 3.35
CA PRO A 26 -14.43 0.99 4.30
C PRO A 26 -14.20 -0.49 3.91
N PHE A 27 -15.19 -1.08 3.25
CA PHE A 27 -15.11 -2.43 2.69
C PHE A 27 -14.09 -2.55 1.53
N GLU A 28 -14.10 -1.60 0.60
CA GLU A 28 -13.12 -1.53 -0.50
C GLU A 28 -11.69 -1.28 0.03
N ALA A 29 -11.55 -0.47 1.09
CA ALA A 29 -10.27 -0.27 1.77
C ALA A 29 -9.75 -1.55 2.43
N GLN A 30 -10.64 -2.33 3.07
CA GLN A 30 -10.29 -3.61 3.71
C GLN A 30 -9.88 -4.68 2.69
N GLN A 31 -10.55 -4.73 1.53
CA GLN A 31 -10.18 -5.64 0.44
C GLN A 31 -8.81 -5.28 -0.15
N ASN A 32 -8.54 -3.99 -0.36
CA ASN A 32 -7.24 -3.51 -0.83
C ASN A 32 -6.12 -3.78 0.18
N PHE A 33 -6.38 -3.60 1.48
CA PHE A 33 -5.43 -3.94 2.54
C PHE A 33 -5.13 -5.45 2.58
N SER A 34 -6.15 -6.29 2.45
CA SER A 34 -5.99 -7.75 2.42
C SER A 34 -5.17 -8.22 1.22
N ALA A 35 -5.38 -7.62 0.05
CA ALA A 35 -4.57 -7.89 -1.14
C ALA A 35 -3.11 -7.47 -0.94
N MET A 36 -2.87 -6.26 -0.41
CA MET A 36 -1.54 -5.75 -0.10
C MET A 36 -0.81 -6.63 0.93
N LEU A 37 -1.52 -7.12 1.95
CA LEU A 37 -0.96 -8.04 2.95
C LEU A 37 -0.54 -9.37 2.33
N ASN A 38 -1.35 -9.91 1.42
CA ASN A 38 -1.03 -11.15 0.73
C ASN A 38 0.23 -11.00 -0.15
N ASP A 39 0.31 -9.90 -0.90
CA ASP A 39 1.48 -9.55 -1.70
C ASP A 39 2.72 -9.37 -0.82
N ALA A 40 2.59 -8.70 0.32
CA ALA A 40 3.69 -8.51 1.26
C ALA A 40 4.20 -9.86 1.82
N ILE A 41 3.31 -10.80 2.16
CA ILE A 41 3.71 -12.15 2.60
C ILE A 41 4.44 -12.90 1.48
N HIS A 42 3.96 -12.81 0.24
CA HIS A 42 4.65 -13.38 -0.91
C HIS A 42 6.05 -12.77 -1.10
N GLN A 43 6.17 -11.45 -0.96
CA GLN A 43 7.43 -10.73 -1.09
C GLN A 43 8.45 -11.11 -0.01
N VAL A 44 7.99 -11.32 1.22
CA VAL A 44 8.82 -11.85 2.32
C VAL A 44 9.32 -13.26 1.99
N ASN A 45 8.45 -14.14 1.49
CA ASN A 45 8.87 -15.49 1.08
C ASN A 45 9.94 -15.46 -0.02
N GLN A 46 9.78 -14.56 -0.99
CA GLN A 46 10.75 -14.37 -2.06
C GLN A 46 12.10 -13.88 -1.51
N THR A 47 12.06 -12.89 -0.62
CA THR A 47 13.25 -12.30 0.01
C THR A 47 13.98 -13.32 0.88
N GLN A 48 13.25 -14.19 1.58
CA GLN A 48 13.83 -15.25 2.39
C GLN A 48 14.62 -16.26 1.55
N LYS A 49 14.06 -16.72 0.42
CA LYS A 49 14.78 -17.59 -0.54
C LYS A 49 16.05 -16.93 -1.10
N VAL A 50 15.98 -15.63 -1.38
CA VAL A 50 17.14 -14.85 -1.85
C VAL A 50 18.20 -14.74 -0.76
N SER A 51 17.78 -14.54 0.49
CA SER A 51 18.67 -14.52 1.66
C SER A 51 19.34 -15.87 1.87
N ASP A 52 18.62 -16.99 1.77
CA ASP A 52 19.21 -18.33 1.90
C ASP A 52 20.29 -18.59 0.84
N SER A 53 20.06 -18.12 -0.39
CA SER A 53 21.04 -18.17 -1.47
C SER A 53 22.27 -17.30 -1.17
N MET A 54 22.08 -16.09 -0.63
CA MET A 54 23.19 -15.22 -0.22
C MET A 54 23.96 -15.76 0.99
N THR A 55 23.29 -16.32 1.99
CA THR A 55 23.93 -16.99 3.13
C THR A 55 24.79 -18.16 2.66
N THR A 56 24.29 -18.94 1.69
CA THR A 56 25.05 -20.02 1.05
C THR A 56 26.31 -19.50 0.33
N LYS A 57 26.27 -18.28 -0.20
CA LYS A 57 27.45 -17.60 -0.79
C LYS A 57 28.37 -17.03 0.29
N LEU A 58 27.84 -16.46 1.37
CA LEU A 58 28.61 -15.88 2.47
C LEU A 58 29.42 -16.93 3.25
N VAL A 59 28.86 -18.12 3.48
CA VAL A 59 29.57 -19.26 4.07
C VAL A 59 30.79 -19.66 3.24
N LYS A 60 30.87 -19.24 1.96
CA LYS A 60 32.07 -19.43 1.12
C LYS A 60 33.20 -18.42 1.40
N GLY A 61 33.03 -17.50 2.35
CA GLY A 61 34.13 -16.75 2.97
C GLY A 61 34.55 -15.48 2.25
N GLU A 62 33.61 -14.56 1.96
CA GLU A 62 33.93 -13.24 1.41
C GLU A 62 34.21 -12.20 2.53
N ASP A 63 35.13 -11.28 2.21
CA ASP A 63 35.90 -10.36 3.06
C ASP A 63 35.02 -9.33 3.82
N VAL A 64 35.12 -9.27 5.16
CA VAL A 64 34.28 -8.37 5.99
C VAL A 64 35.15 -7.41 6.81
N ASP A 65 35.06 -6.13 6.46
CA ASP A 65 35.70 -5.02 7.16
C ASP A 65 34.94 -4.68 8.46
N LEU A 66 35.63 -4.69 9.61
CA LEU A 66 35.08 -4.40 10.94
C LEU A 66 34.34 -3.06 11.01
N HIS A 67 34.75 -2.07 10.22
CA HIS A 67 34.08 -0.76 10.18
C HIS A 67 32.65 -0.88 9.63
N ASN A 68 32.46 -1.73 8.61
CA ASN A 68 31.15 -1.99 8.02
C ASN A 68 30.23 -2.74 8.98
N VAL A 69 30.75 -3.61 9.84
CA VAL A 69 29.97 -4.32 10.86
C VAL A 69 29.37 -3.33 11.87
N MET A 70 30.17 -2.37 12.35
CA MET A 70 29.71 -1.36 13.32
C MET A 70 28.65 -0.43 12.74
N ILE A 71 28.85 0.04 11.50
CA ILE A 71 27.86 0.86 10.78
C ILE A 71 26.56 0.07 10.55
N SER A 72 26.68 -1.20 10.20
CA SER A 72 25.52 -2.07 9.96
C SER A 72 24.74 -2.32 11.26
N ALA A 73 25.43 -2.53 12.38
CA ALA A 73 24.81 -2.67 13.68
C ALA A 73 24.03 -1.41 14.11
N GLN A 74 24.61 -0.22 13.92
CA GLN A 74 23.92 1.04 14.21
C GLN A 74 22.70 1.24 13.30
N LYS A 75 22.84 0.97 12.00
CA LYS A 75 21.74 1.07 11.04
C LYS A 75 20.61 0.09 11.37
N ALA A 76 20.95 -1.14 11.77
CA ALA A 76 19.99 -2.14 12.20
C ALA A 76 19.21 -1.69 13.45
N SER A 77 19.89 -1.10 14.44
CA SER A 77 19.25 -0.56 15.64
C SER A 77 18.25 0.56 15.31
N ILE A 78 18.64 1.52 14.46
CA ILE A 78 17.75 2.61 14.04
C ILE A 78 16.56 2.07 13.24
N ALA A 79 16.80 1.16 12.29
CA ALA A 79 15.73 0.55 11.50
C ALA A 79 14.76 -0.27 12.34
N PHE A 80 15.25 -0.97 13.36
CA PHE A 80 14.41 -1.73 14.30
C PHE A 80 13.48 -0.81 15.09
N ASN A 81 14.02 0.29 15.63
CA ASN A 81 13.21 1.29 16.33
C ASN A 81 12.13 1.90 15.42
N ALA A 82 12.51 2.27 14.18
CA ALA A 82 11.54 2.76 13.20
C ALA A 82 10.45 1.73 12.88
N THR A 83 10.81 0.44 12.81
CA THR A 83 9.85 -0.64 12.58
C THR A 83 8.87 -0.79 13.74
N MET A 84 9.33 -0.63 14.99
CA MET A 84 8.43 -0.65 16.15
C MET A 84 7.42 0.50 16.10
N GLU A 85 7.85 1.71 15.73
CA GLU A 85 6.94 2.85 15.57
C GLU A 85 5.90 2.62 14.47
N VAL A 86 6.32 2.12 13.32
CA VAL A 86 5.41 1.77 12.23
C VAL A 86 4.43 0.68 12.66
N ARG A 87 4.90 -0.38 13.34
CA ARG A 87 4.06 -1.44 13.89
C ARG A 87 2.99 -0.87 14.83
N ASN A 88 3.40 -0.01 15.76
CA ASN A 88 2.49 0.60 16.71
C ASN A 88 1.42 1.43 15.99
N LYS A 89 1.80 2.24 15.00
CA LYS A 89 0.86 3.05 14.19
C LYS A 89 -0.10 2.20 13.35
N VAL A 90 0.35 1.08 12.81
CA VAL A 90 -0.52 0.16 12.05
C VAL A 90 -1.54 -0.51 12.99
N VAL A 91 -1.13 -0.90 14.19
CA VAL A 91 -2.04 -1.46 15.20
C VAL A 91 -3.08 -0.42 15.64
N GLU A 92 -2.66 0.83 15.88
CA GLU A 92 -3.57 1.94 16.18
C GLU A 92 -4.57 2.19 15.05
N ALA A 93 -4.11 2.24 13.79
CA ALA A 93 -4.97 2.44 12.63
C ALA A 93 -6.01 1.31 12.48
N TYR A 94 -5.60 0.06 12.75
CA TYR A 94 -6.53 -1.07 12.76
C TYR A 94 -7.58 -0.97 13.87
N GLN A 95 -7.16 -0.58 15.08
CA GLN A 95 -8.09 -0.34 16.19
C GLN A 95 -9.07 0.80 15.88
N GLU A 96 -8.61 1.87 15.22
CA GLU A 96 -9.44 3.01 14.85
C GLU A 96 -10.51 2.64 13.80
N ILE A 97 -10.14 1.85 12.78
CA ILE A 97 -11.09 1.36 11.76
C ILE A 97 -12.22 0.52 12.40
N ILE A 98 -11.92 -0.27 13.42
CA ILE A 98 -12.93 -1.08 14.13
C ILE A 98 -13.82 -0.21 15.04
N ARG A 99 -13.27 0.90 15.57
CA ARG A 99 -13.98 1.82 16.46
C ARG A 99 -14.86 2.82 15.74
N MET A 100 -14.67 3.03 14.44
CA MET A 100 -15.62 3.82 13.65
C MET A 100 -16.99 3.12 13.66
N PRO A 101 -18.02 3.72 14.28
CA PRO A 101 -19.38 3.24 14.09
C PRO A 101 -19.76 3.51 12.63
N VAL A 102 -20.31 2.50 11.97
CA VAL A 102 -21.03 2.67 10.70
C VAL A 102 -22.33 3.44 10.90
#